data_AF-A0A127SFF0-F1
#
_entry.id   AF-A0A127SFF0-F1
#
_cell.length_a   1.000
_cell.length_b   1.000
_cell.length_c   1.000
_cell.angle_alpha   90.00
_cell.angle_beta   90.00
_cell.angle_gamma   90.00
#
_symmetry.space_group_name_H-M   'P 1'
#
loop_
_entity.id
_entity.type
_entity.pdbx_description
1 polymer ?
#
loop_
_entity_poly.entity_id
_entity_poly.type
_entity_poly.pdbx_seq_one_letter_code
_entity_poly.pdbx_strand_id
1 'polypeptide(L)'
;MYRVLSSEAFTKEGLSPTLVVYDELHAAPNRELWDVMTLAQAARYDALTLAITTAGVRTDSTGQDSVAYGLYQYAQRVAAKEVEDPSFFAAWWQADPDCDHRDPKNWKIANPGFGDIQDPEDFESSVKRTPESEFRTKRTNVFVSSQQAWLPHGTWDDRR
;
A
#
# COMPACT_ATOMS: atom_id res chain seq x y z
N MET A 1 26.77 3.99 10.06
CA MET A 1 26.20 5.34 10.29
C MET A 1 24.76 5.30 9.80
N TYR A 2 23.78 5.57 10.66
CA TYR A 2 22.37 5.69 10.25
C TYR A 2 22.04 7.17 10.05
N ARG A 3 21.22 7.49 9.04
CA ARG A 3 20.78 8.86 8.75
C ARG A 3 19.27 8.84 8.53
N VAL A 4 18.57 9.77 9.18
CA VAL A 4 17.15 10.03 8.92
C VAL A 4 17.06 11.08 7.83
N LEU A 5 16.21 10.85 6.85
CA LEU A 5 16.04 11.70 5.68
C LEU A 5 14.59 12.16 5.62
N SER A 6 14.36 13.47 5.41
CA SER A 6 13.02 14.01 5.13
C SER A 6 12.51 13.52 3.77
N SER A 7 11.29 13.82 3.34
CA SER A 7 10.80 13.39 2.01
C SER A 7 11.41 14.17 0.83
N GLU A 8 12.20 15.22 1.07
CA GLU A 8 12.77 16.08 0.01
C GLU A 8 13.93 15.38 -0.72
N ALA A 9 13.86 15.25 -2.04
CA ALA A 9 14.83 14.50 -2.86
C ALA A 9 16.16 15.25 -3.11
N PHE A 10 16.12 16.60 -3.10
CA PHE A 10 17.13 17.47 -3.72
C PHE A 10 18.55 17.45 -3.09
N THR A 11 18.79 16.71 -2.02
CA THR A 11 20.08 16.67 -1.30
C THR A 11 20.70 15.28 -1.16
N LYS A 12 20.25 14.28 -1.92
CA LYS A 12 20.49 12.85 -1.60
C LYS A 12 21.22 12.04 -2.66
N GLU A 13 21.60 12.64 -3.77
CA GLU A 13 22.48 11.98 -4.73
C GLU A 13 23.87 11.72 -4.10
N GLY A 14 24.40 10.51 -4.26
CA GLY A 14 25.75 10.14 -3.78
C GLY A 14 25.83 9.50 -2.39
N LEU A 15 24.71 9.20 -1.73
CA LEU A 15 24.72 8.54 -0.40
C LEU A 15 25.24 7.10 -0.42
N SER A 16 25.10 6.39 -1.55
CA SER A 16 25.44 4.98 -1.70
C SER A 16 24.96 4.09 -0.54
N PRO A 17 23.64 4.04 -0.27
CA PRO A 17 23.11 3.34 0.89
C PRO A 17 23.14 1.82 0.69
N THR A 18 23.56 1.09 1.72
CA THR A 18 23.43 -0.38 1.76
C THR A 18 22.02 -0.82 2.14
N LEU A 19 21.33 -0.04 2.99
CA LEU A 19 19.96 -0.30 3.41
C LEU A 19 19.14 0.99 3.29
N VAL A 20 17.99 0.88 2.64
CA VAL A 20 16.96 1.92 2.62
C VAL A 20 15.72 1.34 3.29
N VAL A 21 15.18 2.05 4.29
CA VAL A 21 13.89 1.75 4.87
C VAL A 21 12.97 2.92 4.56
N TYR A 22 11.92 2.68 3.78
CA TYR A 22 10.94 3.67 3.40
C TYR A 22 9.62 3.33 4.08
N ASP A 23 9.23 4.14 5.05
CA ASP A 23 7.94 3.99 5.74
C ASP A 23 6.87 4.84 5.05
N GLU A 24 5.63 4.35 5.07
CA GLU A 24 4.47 4.96 4.44
C GLU A 24 4.64 5.31 2.96
N LEU A 25 5.18 4.37 2.16
CA LEU A 25 5.43 4.58 0.74
C LEU A 25 4.19 5.02 -0.06
N HIS A 26 2.98 4.64 0.38
CA HIS A 26 1.73 5.08 -0.24
C HIS A 26 1.50 6.60 -0.22
N ALA A 27 2.18 7.31 0.68
CA ALA A 27 2.11 8.76 0.80
C ALA A 27 3.18 9.48 -0.03
N ALA A 28 4.05 8.74 -0.75
CA ALA A 28 5.05 9.33 -1.62
C ALA A 28 4.37 10.18 -2.71
N PRO A 29 4.74 11.46 -2.89
CA PRO A 29 4.08 12.35 -3.84
C PRO A 29 4.34 11.98 -5.30
N ASN A 30 5.48 11.34 -5.57
CA ASN A 30 5.94 10.87 -6.87
C ASN A 30 7.08 9.84 -6.65
N ARG A 31 7.66 9.36 -7.75
CA ARG A 31 8.78 8.39 -7.74
C ARG A 31 10.15 8.94 -7.39
N GLU A 32 10.33 10.26 -7.34
CA GLU A 32 11.66 10.89 -7.34
C GLU A 32 12.54 10.39 -6.18
N LEU A 33 12.05 10.46 -4.94
CA LEU A 33 12.84 10.01 -3.79
C LEU A 33 13.08 8.49 -3.81
N TRP A 34 12.09 7.71 -4.25
CA TRP A 34 12.22 6.26 -4.36
C TRP A 34 13.34 5.88 -5.34
N ASP A 35 13.31 6.48 -6.53
CA ASP A 35 14.29 6.21 -7.59
C ASP A 35 15.69 6.68 -7.17
N VAL A 36 15.82 7.88 -6.57
CA VAL A 36 17.11 8.37 -6.06
C VAL A 36 17.70 7.41 -5.03
N MET A 37 16.90 6.94 -4.06
CA MET A 37 17.39 6.09 -2.99
C MET A 37 17.74 4.67 -3.46
N THR A 38 16.92 4.09 -4.34
CA THR A 38 17.12 2.73 -4.88
C THR A 38 18.27 2.68 -5.89
N LEU A 39 18.35 3.65 -6.81
CA LEU A 39 19.42 3.70 -7.81
C LEU A 39 20.78 4.04 -7.19
N ALA A 40 20.81 4.81 -6.09
CA ALA A 40 22.05 5.07 -5.36
C ALA A 40 22.69 3.80 -4.78
N GLN A 41 21.96 2.69 -4.67
CA GLN A 41 22.47 1.43 -4.12
C GLN A 41 23.42 0.69 -5.08
N ALA A 42 23.51 1.09 -6.35
CA ALA A 42 24.27 0.38 -7.39
C ALA A 42 25.76 0.13 -7.06
N ALA A 43 26.38 0.96 -6.22
CA ALA A 43 27.77 0.80 -5.80
C ALA A 43 27.95 -0.16 -4.59
N ARG A 44 26.88 -0.83 -4.12
CA ARG A 44 26.89 -1.74 -2.98
C ARG A 44 26.50 -3.16 -3.40
N TYR A 45 27.27 -4.14 -2.93
CA TYR A 45 26.85 -5.54 -2.97
C TYR A 45 25.76 -5.78 -1.93
N ASP A 46 24.82 -6.68 -2.25
CA ASP A 46 23.73 -7.13 -1.37
C ASP A 46 22.96 -5.99 -0.69
N ALA A 47 22.72 -4.90 -1.44
CA ALA A 47 21.93 -3.79 -0.95
C ALA A 47 20.45 -4.17 -0.83
N LEU A 48 19.79 -3.65 0.21
CA LEU A 48 18.38 -3.92 0.48
C LEU A 48 17.58 -2.61 0.50
N THR A 49 16.42 -2.61 -0.16
CA THR A 49 15.39 -1.61 0.04
C THR A 49 14.18 -2.29 0.65
N LEU A 50 13.75 -1.81 1.82
CA LEU A 50 12.57 -2.26 2.54
C LEU A 50 11.53 -1.14 2.53
N ALA A 51 10.38 -1.40 1.93
CA ALA A 51 9.22 -0.51 1.99
C ALA A 51 8.18 -1.06 2.96
N ILE A 52 7.70 -0.22 3.88
CA ILE A 52 6.59 -0.53 4.77
C ILE A 52 5.46 0.42 4.37
N THR A 53 4.28 -0.13 4.08
CA THR A 53 3.17 0.68 3.59
C THR A 53 1.84 -0.05 3.73
N THR A 54 0.76 0.72 3.68
CA THR A 54 -0.59 0.24 3.40
C THR A 54 -1.01 0.60 1.97
N ALA A 55 -2.23 0.22 1.58
CA ALA A 55 -2.89 0.75 0.41
C ALA A 55 -3.08 2.27 0.54
N GLY A 56 -3.03 2.95 -0.60
CA GLY A 56 -3.27 4.39 -0.73
C GLY A 56 -3.87 4.72 -2.09
N VAL A 57 -3.60 5.92 -2.58
CA VAL A 57 -4.07 6.34 -3.90
C VAL A 57 -3.38 5.53 -5.00
N ARG A 58 -4.15 5.15 -6.03
CA ARG A 58 -3.60 4.47 -7.22
C ARG A 58 -2.72 5.40 -8.05
N THR A 59 -3.03 6.68 -8.07
CA THR A 59 -2.36 7.69 -8.92
C THR A 59 -1.64 8.72 -8.05
N ASP A 60 -0.41 9.07 -8.41
CA ASP A 60 0.40 10.08 -7.73
C ASP A 60 0.11 11.51 -8.20
N SER A 61 0.88 12.49 -7.70
CA SER A 61 0.69 13.91 -8.05
C SER A 61 1.00 14.26 -9.50
N THR A 62 1.62 13.34 -10.26
CA THR A 62 1.97 13.51 -11.68
C THR A 62 0.94 12.88 -12.62
N GLY A 63 -0.08 12.20 -12.08
CA GLY A 63 -1.08 11.49 -12.89
C GLY A 63 -0.64 10.09 -13.33
N GLN A 64 0.49 9.60 -12.84
CA GLN A 64 0.99 8.24 -13.08
C GLN A 64 0.60 7.32 -11.91
N ASP A 65 0.76 6.01 -12.08
CA ASP A 65 0.58 5.07 -10.96
C ASP A 65 1.53 5.41 -9.81
N SER A 66 1.00 5.45 -8.59
CA SER A 66 1.79 5.69 -7.39
C SER A 66 2.83 4.60 -7.20
N VAL A 67 3.94 4.93 -6.53
CA VAL A 67 5.04 3.97 -6.32
C VAL A 67 4.54 2.71 -5.61
N ALA A 68 3.76 2.90 -4.54
CA ALA A 68 3.19 1.80 -3.78
C ALA A 68 2.23 0.95 -4.62
N TYR A 69 1.39 1.57 -5.45
CA TYR A 69 0.45 0.83 -6.30
C TYR A 69 1.18 0.03 -7.39
N GLY A 70 2.19 0.62 -8.05
CA GLY A 70 2.99 -0.07 -9.05
C GLY A 70 3.79 -1.25 -8.47
N LEU A 71 4.36 -1.09 -7.26
CA LEU A 71 5.03 -2.19 -6.55
C LEU A 71 4.06 -3.28 -6.12
N TYR A 72 2.85 -2.91 -5.70
CA TYR A 72 1.78 -3.86 -5.39
C TYR A 72 1.38 -4.68 -6.63
N GLN A 73 1.18 -4.04 -7.78
CA GLN A 73 0.89 -4.75 -9.04
C GLN A 73 2.04 -5.68 -9.45
N TYR A 74 3.29 -5.23 -9.28
CA TYR A 74 4.46 -6.08 -9.53
C TYR A 74 4.49 -7.29 -8.60
N ALA A 75 4.22 -7.09 -7.31
CA ALA A 75 4.11 -8.17 -6.31
C ALA A 75 3.04 -9.19 -6.68
N GLN A 76 1.87 -8.75 -7.17
CA GLN A 76 0.82 -9.65 -7.65
C GLN A 76 1.30 -10.53 -8.81
N ARG A 77 2.02 -9.95 -9.78
CA ARG A 77 2.56 -10.67 -10.94
C ARG A 77 3.65 -11.67 -10.55
N VAL A 78 4.53 -11.31 -9.61
CA VAL A 78 5.53 -12.22 -9.04
C VAL A 78 4.87 -13.37 -8.29
N ALA A 79 3.87 -13.08 -7.44
CA ALA A 79 3.13 -14.10 -6.70
C ALA A 79 2.34 -15.05 -7.63
N ALA A 80 1.80 -14.52 -8.73
CA ALA A 80 1.14 -15.28 -9.78
C ALA A 80 2.10 -16.08 -10.69
N LYS A 81 3.42 -15.93 -10.49
CA LYS A 81 4.48 -16.51 -11.33
C LYS A 81 4.44 -16.06 -12.79
N GLU A 82 3.87 -14.89 -13.06
CA GLU A 82 3.94 -14.24 -14.37
C GLU A 82 5.29 -13.56 -14.59
N VAL A 83 5.97 -13.20 -13.48
CA VAL A 83 7.31 -12.62 -13.44
C VAL A 83 8.17 -13.46 -12.50
N GLU A 84 9.33 -13.91 -12.98
CA GLU A 84 10.34 -14.57 -12.15
C GLU A 84 11.41 -13.55 -11.74
N ASP A 85 11.33 -13.09 -10.49
CA ASP A 85 12.30 -12.17 -9.91
C ASP A 85 12.66 -12.60 -8.49
N PRO A 86 13.77 -13.34 -8.30
CA PRO A 86 14.19 -13.81 -6.98
C PRO A 86 14.72 -12.68 -6.08
N SER A 87 14.95 -11.48 -6.61
CA SER A 87 15.41 -10.33 -5.83
C SER A 87 14.27 -9.55 -5.18
N PHE A 88 13.02 -9.82 -5.58
CA PHE A 88 11.84 -9.11 -5.09
C PHE A 88 11.02 -9.99 -4.14
N PHE A 89 10.63 -9.42 -3.00
CA PHE A 89 9.73 -10.04 -2.05
C PHE A 89 8.68 -9.05 -1.58
N ALA A 90 7.43 -9.52 -1.48
CA ALA A 90 6.34 -8.76 -0.91
C ALA A 90 5.38 -9.70 -0.15
N ALA A 91 4.85 -9.19 0.96
CA ALA A 91 3.76 -9.80 1.70
C ALA A 91 2.75 -8.72 2.04
N TRP A 92 1.47 -9.02 1.87
CA TRP A 92 0.39 -8.09 2.16
C TRP A 92 -0.83 -8.85 2.67
N TRP A 93 -1.65 -8.16 3.47
CA TRP A 93 -2.92 -8.66 3.96
C TRP A 93 -4.01 -7.74 3.46
N GLN A 94 -4.97 -8.29 2.74
CA GLN A 94 -6.00 -7.53 2.07
C GLN A 94 -7.28 -8.35 2.04
N ALA A 95 -8.42 -7.69 2.26
CA ALA A 95 -9.72 -8.32 2.05
C ALA A 95 -10.05 -8.38 0.56
N ASP A 96 -10.89 -9.34 0.16
CA ASP A 96 -11.40 -9.39 -1.20
C ASP A 96 -11.99 -8.01 -1.61
N PRO A 97 -11.56 -7.40 -2.73
CA PRO A 97 -12.06 -6.09 -3.17
C PRO A 97 -13.58 -6.01 -3.28
N ASP A 98 -14.24 -7.13 -3.59
CA ASP A 98 -15.69 -7.22 -3.78
C ASP A 98 -16.45 -7.64 -2.52
N CYS A 99 -15.75 -7.83 -1.38
CA CYS A 99 -16.40 -8.20 -0.12
C CYS A 99 -17.27 -7.06 0.44
N ASP A 100 -18.19 -7.42 1.35
CA ASP A 100 -18.86 -6.44 2.19
C ASP A 100 -17.85 -5.82 3.17
N HIS A 101 -17.57 -4.53 2.98
CA HIS A 101 -16.65 -3.77 3.82
C HIS A 101 -17.16 -3.61 5.26
N ARG A 102 -18.43 -3.93 5.54
CA ARG A 102 -19.03 -3.84 6.88
C ARG A 102 -18.93 -5.12 7.69
N ASP A 103 -18.55 -6.25 7.07
CA ASP A 103 -18.41 -7.52 7.78
C ASP A 103 -17.07 -7.56 8.56
N PRO A 104 -17.10 -7.71 9.90
CA PRO A 104 -15.90 -7.83 10.72
C PRO A 104 -14.95 -8.98 10.32
N LYS A 105 -15.45 -10.01 9.63
CA LYS A 105 -14.60 -11.09 9.10
C LYS A 105 -13.58 -10.55 8.10
N ASN A 106 -13.99 -9.62 7.25
CA ASN A 106 -13.12 -9.02 6.24
C ASN A 106 -12.08 -8.09 6.87
N TRP A 107 -12.43 -7.43 7.98
CA TRP A 107 -11.48 -6.64 8.75
C TRP A 107 -10.37 -7.53 9.31
N LYS A 108 -10.72 -8.68 9.90
CA LYS A 108 -9.74 -9.62 10.43
C LYS A 108 -8.80 -10.20 9.36
N ILE A 109 -9.30 -10.47 8.15
CA ILE A 109 -8.47 -10.98 7.03
C ILE A 109 -7.39 -9.97 6.63
N ALA A 110 -7.75 -8.69 6.55
CA ALA A 110 -6.83 -7.64 6.13
C ALA A 110 -5.86 -7.19 7.23
N ASN A 111 -6.10 -7.56 8.49
CA ASN A 111 -5.41 -7.02 9.65
C ASN A 111 -4.91 -8.15 10.57
N PRO A 112 -3.64 -8.59 10.44
CA PRO A 112 -3.07 -9.63 11.31
C PRO A 112 -3.12 -9.31 12.81
N GLY A 113 -3.12 -8.02 13.16
CA GLY A 113 -3.19 -7.51 14.53
C GLY A 113 -4.59 -7.24 15.06
N PHE A 114 -5.65 -7.63 14.33
CA PHE A 114 -7.04 -7.35 14.70
C PHE A 114 -7.43 -8.02 16.02
N GLY A 115 -7.89 -7.22 17.00
CA GLY A 115 -8.24 -7.67 18.34
C GLY A 115 -7.06 -7.81 19.31
N ASP A 116 -5.84 -7.45 18.89
CA ASP A 116 -4.64 -7.40 19.73
C ASP A 116 -4.09 -5.98 19.80
N ILE A 117 -3.56 -5.47 18.68
CA ILE A 117 -3.03 -4.10 18.57
C ILE A 117 -4.02 -3.13 17.91
N GLN A 118 -5.09 -3.66 17.32
CA GLN A 118 -6.16 -2.88 16.69
C GLN A 118 -7.49 -3.21 17.35
N ASP A 119 -8.15 -2.17 17.88
CA ASP A 119 -9.42 -2.29 18.59
C ASP A 119 -10.59 -2.53 17.62
N PRO A 120 -11.33 -3.65 17.74
CA PRO A 120 -12.52 -3.91 16.95
C PRO A 120 -13.60 -2.81 17.06
N GLU A 121 -13.75 -2.17 18.22
CA GLU A 121 -14.77 -1.12 18.43
C GLU A 121 -14.49 0.12 17.55
N ASP A 122 -13.22 0.42 17.29
CA ASP A 122 -12.83 1.50 16.38
C ASP A 122 -13.26 1.21 14.93
N PHE A 123 -13.21 -0.05 14.50
CA PHE A 123 -13.70 -0.45 13.17
C PHE A 123 -15.23 -0.33 13.08
N GLU A 124 -15.96 -0.77 14.11
CA GLU A 124 -17.42 -0.64 14.19
C GLU A 124 -17.89 0.82 14.21
N SER A 125 -17.12 1.71 14.84
CA SER A 125 -17.43 3.13 14.87
C SER A 125 -17.07 3.82 13.55
N SER A 126 -15.91 3.50 12.96
CA SER A 126 -15.41 4.14 11.74
C SER A 126 -16.20 3.75 10.51
N VAL A 127 -16.67 2.51 10.39
CA VAL A 127 -17.46 2.06 9.24
C VAL A 127 -18.77 2.85 9.06
N LYS A 128 -19.30 3.44 10.14
CA LYS A 128 -20.54 4.25 10.12
C LYS A 128 -20.34 5.66 9.56
N ARG A 129 -19.13 6.21 9.66
CA ARG A 129 -18.82 7.63 9.38
C ARG A 129 -17.81 7.85 8.26
N THR A 130 -17.06 6.82 7.89
CA THR A 130 -16.03 6.89 6.86
C THR A 130 -16.62 6.50 5.50
N PRO A 131 -16.39 7.27 4.42
CA PRO A 131 -16.76 6.86 3.08
C PRO A 131 -16.20 5.47 2.75
N GLU A 132 -16.98 4.64 2.06
CA GLU A 132 -16.60 3.24 1.77
C GLU A 132 -15.22 3.12 1.12
N SER A 133 -14.89 3.99 0.16
CA SER A 133 -13.58 4.00 -0.51
C SER A 133 -12.42 4.22 0.47
N GLU A 134 -12.58 5.15 1.40
CA GLU A 134 -11.58 5.46 2.42
C GLU A 134 -11.48 4.33 3.44
N PHE A 135 -12.63 3.77 3.85
CA PHE A 135 -12.65 2.62 4.76
C PHE A 135 -11.97 1.41 4.14
N ARG A 136 -12.27 1.09 2.87
CA ARG A 136 -11.63 -0.02 2.14
C ARG A 136 -10.11 0.18 2.05
N THR A 137 -9.67 1.40 1.76
CA THR A 137 -8.24 1.71 1.70
C THR A 137 -7.56 1.53 3.06
N LYS A 138 -8.12 2.15 4.12
CA LYS A 138 -7.46 2.26 5.43
C LYS A 138 -7.71 1.08 6.38
N ARG A 139 -8.80 0.33 6.20
CA ARG A 139 -9.22 -0.75 7.11
C ARG A 139 -9.22 -2.12 6.47
N THR A 140 -9.33 -2.22 5.14
CA THR A 140 -9.28 -3.52 4.44
C THR A 140 -8.12 -3.64 3.45
N ASN A 141 -7.24 -2.63 3.42
CA ASN A 141 -6.02 -2.59 2.61
C ASN A 141 -6.27 -2.80 1.11
N VAL A 142 -7.39 -2.27 0.61
CA VAL A 142 -7.77 -2.36 -0.81
C VAL A 142 -7.41 -1.08 -1.52
N PHE A 143 -6.61 -1.17 -2.59
CA PHE A 143 -6.42 -0.06 -3.52
C PHE A 143 -7.71 0.20 -4.30
N VAL A 144 -8.51 1.18 -3.88
CA VAL A 144 -9.72 1.61 -4.61
C VAL A 144 -9.38 2.67 -5.66
N SER A 145 -10.14 2.73 -6.74
CA SER A 145 -10.09 3.91 -7.61
C SER A 145 -10.81 5.06 -6.92
N SER A 146 -10.35 6.29 -7.14
CA SER A 146 -11.00 7.50 -6.61
C SER A 146 -12.36 7.79 -7.25
N GLN A 147 -12.76 7.05 -8.29
CA GLN A 147 -14.07 7.19 -8.90
C GLN A 147 -15.13 6.56 -7.98
N GLN A 148 -15.92 7.40 -7.32
CA GLN A 148 -17.12 6.95 -6.63
C GLN A 148 -18.03 6.24 -7.64
N ALA A 149 -18.19 4.93 -7.48
CA ALA A 149 -19.27 4.23 -8.15
C ALA A 149 -20.60 4.81 -7.62
N TRP A 150 -21.43 5.33 -8.52
CA TRP A 150 -22.73 5.92 -8.17
C TRP A 150 -23.69 4.90 -7.53
N LEU A 151 -23.46 3.60 -7.73
CA LEU A 151 -24.25 2.52 -7.15
C LEU A 151 -23.50 1.88 -5.98
N PRO A 152 -24.10 1.79 -4.78
CA PRO A 152 -23.57 1.02 -3.66
C PRO A 152 -23.40 -0.47 -4.03
N HIS A 153 -22.31 -1.08 -3.56
CA HIS A 153 -22.15 -2.54 -3.63
C HIS A 153 -23.31 -3.22 -2.89
N GLY A 154 -23.93 -4.25 -3.51
CA GLY A 154 -25.04 -5.02 -2.94
C GLY A 154 -26.45 -4.58 -3.37
N THR A 155 -26.61 -3.48 -4.12
CA THR A 155 -27.95 -2.98 -4.56
C THR A 155 -28.74 -4.01 -5.42
N TRP A 156 -28.08 -5.01 -5.99
CA TRP A 156 -28.71 -6.02 -6.85
C TRP A 156 -29.12 -7.30 -6.11
N ASP A 157 -28.59 -7.55 -4.91
CA ASP A 157 -28.90 -8.76 -4.14
C ASP A 157 -30.24 -8.66 -3.39
N ASP A 158 -30.77 -7.45 -3.22
CA ASP A 158 -32.09 -7.17 -2.60
C ASP A 158 -33.31 -7.46 -3.52
N ARG A 159 -33.10 -8.09 -4.68
CA ARG A 159 -34.17 -8.41 -5.65
C ARG A 159 -34.48 -9.91 -5.81
N ARG A 160 -34.16 -10.74 -4.82
CA ARG A 160 -34.54 -12.16 -4.81
C ARG A 160 -35.46 -12.55 -3.66
#